data_AF-X1MKD7-F1
#
_entry.id   AF-X1MKD7-F1
#
_cell.length_a   1.000
_cell.length_b   1.000
_cell.length_c   1.000
_cell.angle_alpha   90.00
_cell.angle_beta   90.00
_cell.angle_gamma   90.00
#
_symmetry.space_group_name_H-M   'P 1'
#
loop_
_entity.id
_entity.type
_entity.pdbx_description
1 polymer ?
#
loop_
_entity_poly.entity_id
_entity_poly.type
_entity_poly.pdbx_seq_one_letter_code
_entity_poly.pdbx_strand_id
1 'polypeptide(L)'
;MKNDKPSFQTTTLWDFPKQSYGKTPKGNWRFRGVTPAGVIWNLLQRYTKPGDLVVDPMCGGGTTIDVAKEEGRRIISYDIAPCRDDIIQNDARSIPLQENSVDFVFIDSPYSDN
;
A
#
# COMPACT_ATOMS: atom_id res chain seq x y z
N MET A 1 9.81 21.69 12.91
CA MET A 1 8.52 21.02 12.66
C MET A 1 8.76 19.54 12.86
N LYS A 2 8.09 18.87 13.79
CA LYS A 2 8.27 17.42 13.98
C LYS A 2 7.75 16.73 12.71
N ASN A 3 8.60 15.94 12.06
CA ASN A 3 8.17 15.10 10.96
C ASN A 3 7.18 14.08 11.52
N ASP A 4 5.91 14.15 11.11
CA ASP A 4 4.87 13.16 11.47
C ASP A 4 5.06 11.81 10.73
N LYS A 5 6.30 11.51 10.29
CA LYS A 5 6.67 10.28 9.62
C LYS A 5 7.04 9.20 10.65
N PRO A 6 6.77 7.92 10.39
CA PRO A 6 7.18 6.83 11.27
C PRO A 6 8.71 6.76 11.42
N SER A 7 9.19 6.12 12.48
CA SER A 7 10.57 5.70 12.55
C SER A 7 10.80 4.45 11.69
N PHE A 8 11.93 4.41 11.00
CA PHE A 8 12.32 3.25 10.19
C PHE A 8 12.50 2.01 11.07
N GLN A 9 11.76 0.95 10.78
CA GLN A 9 11.80 -0.30 11.53
C GLN A 9 12.84 -1.23 10.90
N THR A 10 13.91 -1.52 11.65
CA THR A 10 15.08 -2.24 11.15
C THR A 10 15.09 -3.73 11.50
N THR A 11 14.29 -4.16 12.48
CA THR A 11 14.19 -5.55 12.95
C THR A 11 13.17 -6.33 12.11
N THR A 12 12.91 -7.60 12.46
CA THR A 12 11.92 -8.46 11.81
C THR A 12 10.54 -8.44 12.49
N LEU A 13 10.42 -7.79 13.65
CA LEU A 13 9.16 -7.61 14.38
C LEU A 13 8.85 -6.11 14.42
N TRP A 14 7.74 -5.71 13.81
CA TRP A 14 7.28 -4.32 13.77
C TRP A 14 5.99 -4.19 14.55
N ASP A 15 5.95 -3.20 15.44
CA ASP A 15 4.76 -2.85 16.20
C ASP A 15 4.37 -1.40 15.89
N PHE A 16 3.15 -1.20 15.41
CA PHE A 16 2.62 0.11 15.05
C PHE A 16 1.39 0.40 15.92
N PRO A 17 1.44 1.41 16.80
CA PRO A 17 0.35 1.68 17.75
C PRO A 17 -0.91 2.26 17.09
N LYS A 18 -0.83 2.64 15.80
CA LYS A 18 -1.91 3.23 15.02
C LYS A 18 -1.89 2.67 13.61
N GLN A 19 -3.08 2.58 13.01
CA GLN A 19 -3.22 2.17 11.61
C GLN A 19 -2.60 3.18 10.64
N SER A 20 -2.66 4.48 10.95
CA SER A 20 -2.14 5.56 10.10
C SER A 20 -1.09 6.40 10.84
N TYR A 21 -0.20 7.01 10.07
CA TYR A 21 0.71 8.07 10.51
C TYR A 21 0.34 9.40 9.80
N GLY A 22 1.03 10.49 10.15
CA GLY A 22 0.76 11.79 9.52
C GLY A 22 -0.57 12.40 9.94
N LYS A 23 -1.01 13.39 9.16
CA LYS A 23 -2.25 14.15 9.39
C LYS A 23 -3.43 13.63 8.57
N THR A 24 -3.16 12.93 7.49
CA THR A 24 -4.18 12.38 6.60
C THR A 24 -4.34 10.88 6.87
N PRO A 25 -5.58 10.37 6.97
CA PRO A 25 -5.83 8.93 7.03
C PRO A 25 -5.20 8.19 5.85
N LYS A 26 -4.89 6.91 6.04
CA LYS A 26 -4.35 6.02 5.01
C LYS A 26 -5.28 4.82 4.87
N GLY A 27 -5.87 4.66 3.70
CA GLY A 27 -6.89 3.66 3.42
C GLY A 27 -8.22 3.91 4.15
N ASN A 28 -9.19 3.05 3.87
CA ASN A 28 -10.46 3.02 4.58
C ASN A 28 -10.32 2.16 5.86
N TRP A 29 -10.36 2.80 7.03
CA TRP A 29 -10.25 2.12 8.34
C TRP A 29 -11.39 1.14 8.63
N ARG A 30 -12.52 1.24 7.93
CA ARG A 30 -13.63 0.28 8.03
C ARG A 30 -13.46 -0.96 7.15
N PHE A 31 -12.48 -0.96 6.26
CA PHE A 31 -12.21 -2.09 5.39
C PHE A 31 -11.64 -3.25 6.22
N ARG A 32 -12.19 -4.45 6.03
CA ARG A 32 -11.73 -5.65 6.75
C ARG A 32 -10.33 -6.03 6.27
N GLY A 33 -9.42 -6.31 7.21
CA GLY A 33 -8.03 -6.60 6.87
C GLY A 33 -7.24 -5.38 6.40
N VAL A 34 -7.62 -4.16 6.80
CA VAL A 34 -6.86 -2.96 6.48
C VAL A 34 -5.40 -3.06 6.99
N THR A 35 -4.45 -3.04 6.06
CA THR A 35 -3.03 -3.06 6.39
C THR A 35 -2.64 -1.78 7.16
N PRO A 36 -1.85 -1.87 8.25
CA PRO A 36 -1.26 -0.71 8.89
C PRO A 36 -0.32 0.04 7.94
N ALA A 37 -0.52 1.35 7.79
CA ALA A 37 0.27 2.20 6.89
C ALA A 37 1.77 2.20 7.19
N GLY A 38 2.15 1.96 8.45
CA GLY A 38 3.54 1.83 8.87
C GLY A 38 4.28 0.68 8.18
N VAL A 39 3.59 -0.44 7.90
CA VAL A 39 4.16 -1.59 7.17
C VAL A 39 4.54 -1.16 5.76
N ILE A 40 3.58 -0.59 5.02
CA ILE A 40 3.79 -0.15 3.64
C ILE A 40 4.85 0.94 3.59
N TRP A 41 4.80 1.91 4.50
CA TRP A 41 5.80 2.98 4.56
C TRP A 41 7.21 2.41 4.73
N ASN A 42 7.39 1.49 5.69
CA ASN A 42 8.69 0.89 5.96
C ASN A 42 9.23 0.10 4.76
N LEU A 43 8.36 -0.63 4.05
CA LEU A 43 8.73 -1.37 2.84
C LEU A 43 9.11 -0.43 1.70
N LEU A 44 8.31 0.61 1.43
CA LEU A 44 8.60 1.53 0.34
C LEU A 44 9.89 2.33 0.60
N GLN A 45 10.14 2.79 1.83
CA GLN A 45 11.42 3.46 2.15
C GLN A 45 12.64 2.53 1.96
N ARG A 46 12.44 1.21 2.11
CA ARG A 46 13.52 0.22 2.06
C ARG A 46 13.84 -0.23 0.63
N TYR A 47 12.82 -0.37 -0.22
CA TYR A 47 12.94 -1.05 -1.50
C TYR A 47 12.63 -0.17 -2.72
N THR A 48 12.22 1.08 -2.53
CA THR A 48 11.86 1.99 -3.63
C THR A 48 12.47 3.37 -3.44
N LYS A 49 12.49 4.14 -4.52
CA LYS A 49 12.83 5.56 -4.57
C LYS A 49 11.62 6.39 -5.04
N PRO A 50 11.57 7.69 -4.74
CA PRO A 50 10.58 8.57 -5.36
C PRO A 50 10.61 8.45 -6.90
N GLY A 51 9.45 8.35 -7.52
CA GLY A 51 9.27 8.12 -8.96
C GLY A 51 9.06 6.65 -9.37
N ASP A 52 9.53 5.69 -8.56
CA ASP A 52 9.34 4.26 -8.81
C ASP A 52 7.85 3.90 -8.88
N LEU A 53 7.52 2.92 -9.72
CA LEU A 53 6.18 2.37 -9.86
C LEU A 53 5.95 1.23 -8.87
N VAL A 54 5.05 1.49 -7.92
CA VAL A 54 4.48 0.49 -7.04
C VAL A 54 3.21 -0.08 -7.69
N VAL A 55 3.00 -1.39 -7.55
CA VAL A 55 1.73 -2.04 -7.90
C VAL A 55 1.18 -2.76 -6.68
N ASP A 56 -0.13 -2.64 -6.46
CA ASP A 56 -0.87 -3.41 -5.48
C ASP A 56 -2.05 -4.11 -6.18
N PRO A 57 -1.99 -5.43 -6.40
CA PRO A 57 -3.01 -6.17 -7.15
C PRO A 57 -4.24 -6.54 -6.30
N MET A 58 -4.22 -6.29 -4.99
CA MET A 58 -5.26 -6.69 -4.03
C MET A 58 -5.48 -5.53 -3.02
N CYS A 59 -5.72 -4.34 -3.56
CA CYS A 59 -5.50 -3.08 -2.84
C CYS A 59 -6.52 -2.81 -1.72
N GLY A 60 -7.65 -3.50 -1.72
CA GLY A 60 -8.67 -3.41 -0.68
C GLY A 60 -9.06 -1.97 -0.34
N GLY A 61 -8.80 -1.56 0.90
CA GLY A 61 -9.11 -0.22 1.40
C GLY A 61 -8.24 0.91 0.85
N GLY A 62 -7.18 0.61 0.09
CA GLY A 62 -6.33 1.60 -0.58
C GLY A 62 -5.21 2.19 0.28
N THR A 63 -4.78 1.52 1.35
CA THR A 63 -3.66 2.02 2.18
C THR A 63 -2.39 2.23 1.36
N THR A 64 -2.10 1.32 0.41
CA THR A 64 -0.91 1.39 -0.45
C THR A 64 -0.93 2.61 -1.34
N ILE A 65 -2.10 2.99 -1.88
CA ILE A 65 -2.28 4.20 -2.69
C ILE A 65 -1.88 5.43 -1.90
N ASP A 66 -2.44 5.58 -0.71
CA ASP A 66 -2.28 6.81 0.06
C ASP A 66 -0.84 6.96 0.58
N VAL A 67 -0.20 5.86 0.95
CA VAL A 67 1.22 5.85 1.35
C VAL A 67 2.12 6.10 0.14
N ALA A 68 1.94 5.39 -0.97
CA ALA A 68 2.79 5.54 -2.15
C ALA A 68 2.74 6.98 -2.70
N LYS A 69 1.55 7.57 -2.83
CA LYS A 69 1.37 8.96 -3.27
C LYS A 69 2.04 9.94 -2.31
N GLU A 70 1.85 9.79 -1.00
CA GLU A 70 2.46 10.70 -0.01
C GLU A 70 4.00 10.62 0.00
N GLU A 71 4.55 9.45 -0.30
CA GLU A 71 6.00 9.24 -0.38
C GLU A 71 6.59 9.46 -1.79
N GLY A 72 5.79 9.98 -2.73
CA GLY A 72 6.24 10.36 -4.06
C GLY A 72 6.52 9.18 -5.01
N ARG A 73 5.89 8.03 -4.78
CA ARG A 73 5.90 6.88 -5.71
C ARG A 73 4.73 6.98 -6.68
N ARG A 74 4.89 6.42 -7.88
CA ARG A 74 3.78 6.15 -8.78
C ARG A 74 3.07 4.89 -8.28
N ILE A 75 1.77 4.80 -8.46
CA ILE A 75 0.98 3.67 -8.01
C ILE A 75 -0.07 3.28 -9.05
N ILE A 76 -0.17 1.98 -9.30
CA ILE A 76 -1.33 1.37 -9.97
C ILE A 76 -1.88 0.35 -8.99
N SER A 77 -3.18 0.45 -8.71
CA SER A 77 -3.85 -0.42 -7.75
C SER A 77 -5.01 -1.13 -8.40
N TYR A 78 -5.08 -2.43 -8.14
CA TYR A 78 -6.15 -3.29 -8.60
C TYR A 78 -6.85 -3.95 -7.41
N ASP A 79 -8.10 -4.34 -7.63
CA ASP A 79 -8.81 -5.26 -6.76
C ASP A 79 -9.91 -5.97 -7.55
N ILE A 80 -10.30 -7.17 -7.14
CA ILE A 80 -11.42 -7.89 -7.77
C ILE A 80 -12.76 -7.21 -7.47
N ALA A 81 -12.87 -6.53 -6.32
CA ALA A 81 -14.07 -5.84 -5.85
C ALA A 81 -13.70 -4.47 -5.27
N PRO A 82 -13.35 -3.48 -6.13
CA PRO A 82 -12.86 -2.18 -5.69
C PRO A 82 -13.91 -1.44 -4.85
N CYS A 83 -13.48 -0.83 -3.74
CA CYS A 83 -14.32 0.00 -2.88
C CYS A 83 -14.01 1.51 -2.99
N ARG A 84 -13.13 1.90 -3.92
CA ARG A 84 -12.70 3.27 -4.20
C ARG A 84 -12.56 3.45 -5.72
N ASP A 85 -12.83 4.65 -6.21
CA ASP A 85 -12.77 4.98 -7.64
C ASP A 85 -11.34 5.00 -8.20
N ASP A 86 -10.33 5.15 -7.34
CA ASP A 86 -8.92 5.13 -7.71
C ASP A 86 -8.29 3.72 -7.68
N ILE A 87 -9.13 2.68 -7.54
CA ILE A 87 -8.75 1.27 -7.66
C ILE A 87 -9.38 0.69 -8.94
N ILE A 88 -8.56 0.09 -9.79
CA ILE A 88 -9.01 -0.49 -11.05
C ILE A 88 -9.54 -1.91 -10.78
N GLN A 89 -10.76 -2.22 -11.22
CA GLN A 89 -11.29 -3.58 -11.10
C GLN A 89 -10.48 -4.55 -11.95
N ASN A 90 -9.84 -5.55 -11.35
CA ASN A 90 -9.06 -6.56 -12.08
C ASN A 90 -8.81 -7.81 -11.23
N ASP A 91 -8.64 -8.95 -11.89
CA ASP A 91 -8.27 -10.21 -11.25
C ASP A 91 -6.74 -10.32 -11.11
N ALA A 92 -6.22 -10.50 -9.90
CA ALA A 92 -4.77 -10.58 -9.65
C ALA A 92 -4.06 -11.71 -10.43
N ARG A 93 -4.79 -12.72 -10.93
CA ARG A 93 -4.26 -13.78 -11.79
C ARG A 93 -3.91 -13.30 -13.20
N SER A 94 -4.37 -12.12 -13.60
CA SER A 94 -4.10 -11.51 -14.90
C SER A 94 -3.91 -10.00 -14.75
N ILE A 95 -2.66 -9.52 -14.75
CA ILE A 95 -2.34 -8.10 -14.61
C ILE A 95 -2.10 -7.48 -16.01
N PRO A 96 -2.83 -6.43 -16.41
CA PRO A 96 -2.71 -5.83 -17.74
C PRO A 96 -1.53 -4.83 -17.82
N LEU A 97 -0.34 -5.27 -17.42
CA LEU A 97 0.90 -4.48 -17.47
C LEU A 97 1.95 -5.20 -18.32
N GLN A 98 2.88 -4.42 -18.87
CA GLN A 98 4.00 -4.98 -19.61
C GLN A 98 4.95 -5.71 -18.65
N GLU A 99 5.60 -6.76 -19.14
CA GLU A 99 6.64 -7.44 -18.37
C GLU A 99 7.78 -6.48 -18.00
N ASN A 100 8.37 -6.67 -16.82
CA ASN A 100 9.48 -5.86 -16.30
C ASN A 100 9.21 -4.35 -16.23
N SER A 101 7.94 -3.93 -16.10
CA SER A 101 7.57 -2.51 -16.06
C SER A 101 7.35 -1.96 -14.64
N VAL A 102 7.50 -2.77 -13.60
CA VAL A 102 7.13 -2.46 -12.20
C VAL A 102 8.35 -2.57 -11.29
N ASP A 103 8.54 -1.59 -10.41
CA ASP A 103 9.70 -1.52 -9.53
C ASP A 103 9.46 -2.23 -8.19
N PHE A 104 8.22 -2.24 -7.71
CA PHE A 104 7.85 -2.92 -6.47
C PHE A 104 6.39 -3.38 -6.48
N VAL A 105 6.13 -4.59 -6.00
CA VAL A 105 4.78 -5.10 -5.80
C VAL A 105 4.54 -5.29 -4.31
N PHE A 106 3.52 -4.60 -3.78
CA PHE A 106 3.02 -4.87 -2.44
C PHE A 106 1.78 -5.74 -2.53
N ILE A 107 1.71 -6.82 -1.77
CA ILE A 107 0.54 -7.69 -1.69
C ILE A 107 0.33 -8.05 -0.22
N ASP A 108 -0.86 -7.72 0.29
CA ASP A 108 -1.40 -8.25 1.54
C ASP A 108 -2.65 -9.02 1.19
N SER A 109 -2.49 -10.29 0.82
CA SER A 109 -3.54 -11.07 0.17
C SER A 109 -4.73 -11.31 1.11
N PRO A 110 -5.94 -10.79 0.81
CA PRO A 110 -7.08 -11.03 1.67
C PRO A 110 -8.15 -11.80 0.90
N TYR A 111 -8.18 -13.13 0.94
CA TYR A 111 -9.37 -13.90 0.49
C TYR A 111 -9.54 -15.19 1.31
N SER A 112 -9.19 -15.16 2.61
CA SER A 112 -9.63 -16.23 3.51
C SER A 112 -11.02 -15.90 4.02
N ASP A 113 -11.85 -16.91 4.04
CA ASP A 113 -13.24 -17.04 4.45
C ASP A 113 -13.52 -16.76 5.95
N ASN A 114 -12.86 -15.77 6.54
CA ASN A 114 -13.17 -15.29 7.90
C ASN A 114 -14.62 -14.84 8.05
#